data_AF-A0A8R1W9I8-F1
#
_entry.id   AF-A0A8R1W9I8-F1
#
_cell.length_a   1.000
_cell.length_b   1.000
_cell.length_c   1.000
_cell.angle_alpha   90.00
_cell.angle_beta   90.00
_cell.angle_gamma   90.00
#
_symmetry.space_group_name_H-M   'P 1'
#
loop_
_entity.id
_entity.type
_entity.pdbx_description
1 polymer ?
#
loop_
_entity_poly.entity_id
_entity_poly.type
_entity_poly.pdbx_seq_one_letter_code
_entity_poly.pdbx_strand_id
1 'polypeptide(L)'
;MQSIKVTSSALLLAVLMVCCMQQMASAGYNFGYGVNDPATGDIKDQQETKNGDQLTGYYRLLDSDGLVRTVNYQSHPLTGFTAQVNRDPIGSEGQAKYRSAEAAQQARTAWPSNLRAPLVPSNQYLRYDDGTGYGPLEGYQQW
;
A
#
# COMPACT_ATOMS: atom_id res chain seq x y z
N MET A 1 52.70 -30.43 -22.87
CA MET A 1 51.57 -30.13 -21.96
C MET A 1 51.98 -28.93 -21.12
N GLN A 2 51.41 -27.73 -21.36
CA GLN A 2 51.72 -26.58 -20.52
C GLN A 2 50.85 -26.63 -19.28
N SER A 3 51.48 -26.87 -18.13
CA SER A 3 50.83 -26.85 -16.83
C SER A 3 50.45 -25.42 -16.48
N ILE A 4 49.15 -25.14 -16.31
CA ILE A 4 48.66 -23.85 -15.81
C ILE A 4 49.16 -23.73 -14.37
N LYS A 5 50.23 -22.94 -14.16
CA LYS A 5 50.66 -22.56 -12.81
C LYS A 5 49.76 -21.41 -12.37
N VAL A 6 48.69 -21.72 -11.65
CA VAL A 6 47.94 -20.70 -10.92
C VAL A 6 48.91 -20.12 -9.89
N THR A 7 49.37 -18.91 -10.12
CA THR A 7 50.33 -18.25 -9.24
C THR A 7 49.65 -17.89 -7.93
N SER A 8 50.39 -18.03 -6.82
CA SER A 8 49.90 -17.72 -5.46
C SER A 8 49.29 -16.31 -5.37
N SER A 9 49.76 -15.36 -6.19
CA SER A 9 49.19 -14.02 -6.31
C SER A 9 47.75 -13.99 -6.83
N ALA A 10 47.38 -14.87 -7.77
CA ALA A 10 46.01 -14.96 -8.28
C ALA A 10 45.06 -15.55 -7.22
N LEU A 11 45.53 -16.53 -6.44
CA LEU A 11 44.80 -17.04 -5.28
C LEU A 11 44.67 -15.97 -4.18
N LEU A 12 45.74 -15.23 -3.88
CA LEU A 12 45.69 -14.16 -2.88
C LEU A 12 44.73 -13.05 -3.30
N LEU A 13 44.76 -12.62 -4.57
CA LEU A 13 43.85 -11.61 -5.11
C LEU A 13 42.40 -12.11 -5.08
N ALA A 14 42.14 -13.36 -5.43
CA ALA A 14 40.80 -13.94 -5.35
C ALA A 14 40.29 -14.01 -3.90
N VAL A 15 41.13 -14.45 -2.95
CA VAL A 15 40.78 -14.49 -1.53
C VAL A 15 40.58 -13.09 -0.95
N LEU A 16 41.44 -12.13 -1.31
CA LEU A 16 41.32 -10.74 -0.88
C LEU A 16 40.06 -10.08 -1.46
N MET A 17 39.73 -10.37 -2.72
CA MET A 17 38.52 -9.87 -3.37
C MET A 17 37.25 -10.47 -2.75
N VAL A 18 37.24 -11.77 -2.45
CA VAL A 18 36.14 -12.42 -1.71
C VAL A 18 36.00 -11.82 -0.31
N CYS A 19 37.11 -11.63 0.42
CA CYS A 19 37.09 -11.06 1.77
C CYS A 19 36.65 -9.59 1.77
N CYS A 20 37.10 -8.80 0.78
CA CYS A 20 36.72 -7.40 0.59
C CYS A 20 35.22 -7.25 0.28
N MET A 21 34.67 -8.11 -0.59
CA MET A 21 33.23 -8.15 -0.89
C MET A 21 32.39 -8.50 0.35
N GLN A 22 32.94 -9.29 1.28
CA GLN A 22 32.25 -9.70 2.51
C GLN A 22 32.23 -8.62 3.61
N GLN A 23 33.08 -7.59 3.50
CA GLN A 23 33.32 -6.59 4.54
C GLN A 23 32.59 -5.26 4.33
N MET A 24 31.80 -5.12 3.27
CA MET A 24 30.90 -3.97 3.10
C MET A 24 29.75 -4.06 4.11
N ALA A 25 30.04 -3.66 5.36
CA ALA A 25 29.07 -3.57 6.43
C ALA A 25 27.95 -2.58 6.05
N SER A 26 26.79 -3.11 5.70
CA SER A 26 25.57 -2.36 5.43
C SER A 26 24.93 -1.92 6.76
N ALA A 27 24.66 -0.62 6.89
CA ALA A 27 23.96 -0.05 8.04
C ALA A 27 22.60 -0.74 8.26
N GLY A 28 22.25 -1.01 9.52
CA GLY A 28 20.99 -1.62 9.90
C GLY A 28 19.88 -0.59 10.18
N TYR A 29 18.63 -1.02 10.12
CA TYR A 29 17.47 -0.22 10.52
C TYR A 29 16.36 -1.09 11.11
N ASN A 30 15.47 -0.43 11.84
CA ASN A 30 14.18 -0.97 12.25
C ASN A 30 13.10 0.01 11.80
N PHE A 31 12.09 -0.50 11.12
CA PHE A 31 10.98 0.27 10.58
C PHE A 31 9.66 -0.44 10.88
N GLY A 32 8.62 0.32 11.17
CA GLY A 32 7.28 -0.21 11.35
C GLY A 32 6.21 0.87 11.34
N TYR A 33 5.01 0.48 10.96
CA TYR A 33 3.82 1.32 11.00
C TYR A 33 2.55 0.49 11.22
N GLY A 34 1.47 1.15 11.61
CA GLY A 34 0.15 0.53 11.72
C GLY A 34 -0.96 1.53 11.41
N VAL A 35 -2.04 1.02 10.83
CA VAL A 35 -3.29 1.74 10.60
C VAL A 35 -4.42 0.96 11.24
N ASN A 36 -5.26 1.66 11.99
CA ASN A 36 -6.50 1.15 12.54
C ASN A 36 -7.54 2.26 12.39
N ASP A 37 -8.21 2.28 11.26
CA ASP A 37 -9.26 3.25 10.94
C ASP A 37 -10.62 2.54 10.83
N PRO A 38 -11.46 2.59 11.89
CA PRO A 38 -12.79 2.01 11.87
C PRO A 38 -13.73 2.66 10.86
N ALA A 39 -13.49 3.92 10.46
CA ALA A 39 -14.36 4.61 9.53
C ALA A 39 -14.19 4.03 8.13
N THR A 40 -12.96 3.81 7.67
CA THR A 40 -12.68 3.18 6.36
C THR A 40 -12.64 1.65 6.41
N GLY A 41 -12.48 1.06 7.59
CA GLY A 41 -12.28 -0.38 7.79
C GLY A 41 -10.82 -0.83 7.58
N ASP A 42 -9.89 0.12 7.48
CA ASP A 42 -8.49 -0.15 7.20
C ASP A 42 -7.74 -0.58 8.47
N ILE A 43 -7.40 -1.86 8.54
CA ILE A 43 -6.65 -2.45 9.64
C ILE A 43 -5.44 -3.19 9.06
N LYS A 44 -4.26 -2.63 9.30
CA LYS A 44 -2.99 -3.20 8.82
C LYS A 44 -1.82 -2.78 9.69
N ASP A 45 -0.79 -3.61 9.72
CA ASP A 45 0.48 -3.28 10.35
C ASP A 45 1.67 -3.95 9.64
N GLN A 46 2.83 -3.34 9.79
CA GLN A 46 4.08 -3.75 9.15
C GLN A 46 5.23 -3.57 10.13
N GLN A 47 6.17 -4.52 10.11
CA GLN A 47 7.48 -4.35 10.75
C GLN A 47 8.56 -4.94 9.86
N GLU A 48 9.71 -4.29 9.83
CA GLU A 48 10.90 -4.75 9.13
C GLU A 48 12.15 -4.40 9.92
N THR A 49 13.11 -5.31 9.92
CA THR A 49 14.44 -5.09 10.48
C THR A 49 15.47 -5.57 9.49
N LYS A 50 16.47 -4.72 9.24
CA LYS A 50 17.65 -5.04 8.44
C LYS A 50 18.88 -4.99 9.32
N ASN A 51 19.67 -6.07 9.31
CA ASN A 51 20.94 -6.19 10.01
C ASN A 51 22.00 -6.67 9.02
N GLY A 52 22.94 -5.79 8.64
CA GLY A 52 23.92 -6.11 7.60
C GLY A 52 23.22 -6.37 6.27
N ASP A 53 23.39 -7.58 5.73
CA ASP A 53 22.76 -8.00 4.47
C ASP A 53 21.52 -8.88 4.67
N GLN A 54 21.11 -9.11 5.91
CA GLN A 54 19.89 -9.84 6.24
C GLN A 54 18.75 -8.87 6.52
N LEU A 55 17.58 -9.20 6.00
CA LEU A 55 16.34 -8.46 6.24
C LEU A 55 15.25 -9.44 6.63
N THR A 56 14.46 -9.08 7.64
CA THR A 56 13.30 -9.85 8.09
C THR A 56 12.16 -8.91 8.40
N GLY A 57 10.94 -9.32 8.10
CA GLY A 57 9.78 -8.53 8.47
C GLY A 57 8.49 -9.26 8.23
N TYR A 58 7.40 -8.55 8.51
CA TYR A 58 6.07 -9.03 8.19
C TYR A 58 5.18 -7.89 7.72
N TYR A 59 4.13 -8.25 6.99
CA TYR A 59 3.00 -7.40 6.69
C TYR A 59 1.73 -8.12 7.09
N ARG A 60 0.81 -7.43 7.77
CA ARG A 60 -0.46 -7.99 8.20
C ARG A 60 -1.58 -7.04 7.81
N LEU A 61 -2.61 -7.55 7.16
CA LEU A 61 -3.82 -6.79 6.85
C LEU A 61 -5.06 -7.64 7.04
N LEU A 62 -6.17 -6.97 7.33
CA LEU A 62 -7.50 -7.55 7.26
C LEU A 62 -8.00 -7.48 5.81
N ASP A 63 -8.20 -8.64 5.17
CA ASP A 63 -8.73 -8.75 3.82
C ASP A 63 -10.25 -8.55 3.80
N SER A 64 -10.80 -8.34 2.59
CA SER A 64 -12.23 -8.09 2.40
C SER A 64 -13.15 -9.26 2.71
N ASP A 65 -12.58 -10.47 2.72
CA ASP A 65 -13.25 -11.72 3.08
C ASP A 65 -13.30 -11.94 4.61
N GLY A 66 -12.81 -10.98 5.41
CA GLY A 66 -12.74 -11.10 6.85
C GLY A 66 -11.65 -12.06 7.33
N LEU A 67 -10.66 -12.38 6.49
CA LEU A 67 -9.46 -13.12 6.89
C LEU A 67 -8.31 -12.15 7.14
N VAL A 68 -7.45 -12.45 8.10
CA VAL A 68 -6.20 -11.74 8.28
C VAL A 68 -5.14 -12.44 7.46
N ARG A 69 -4.61 -11.73 6.46
CA ARG A 69 -3.43 -12.16 5.73
C ARG A 69 -2.19 -11.65 6.46
N THR A 70 -1.33 -12.57 6.86
CA THR A 70 0.02 -12.28 7.36
C THR A 70 1.05 -12.80 6.37
N VAL A 71 1.92 -11.93 5.89
CA VAL A 71 3.06 -12.29 5.05
C VAL A 71 4.32 -12.11 5.88
N ASN A 72 4.98 -13.21 6.24
CA ASN A 72 6.29 -13.19 6.86
C ASN A 72 7.34 -13.28 5.75
N TYR A 73 8.29 -12.36 5.72
CA TYR A 73 9.31 -12.31 4.67
C TYR A 73 10.72 -12.17 5.25
N GLN A 74 11.68 -12.68 4.48
CA GLN A 74 13.09 -12.54 4.76
C GLN A 74 13.88 -12.40 3.45
N SER A 75 15.02 -11.71 3.52
CA SER A 75 15.99 -11.62 2.44
C SER A 75 17.38 -11.96 2.96
N HIS A 76 18.08 -12.81 2.23
CA HIS A 76 19.41 -13.28 2.57
C HIS A 76 20.31 -13.28 1.32
N PRO A 77 21.62 -12.95 1.42
CA PRO A 77 22.52 -12.86 0.26
C PRO A 77 22.60 -14.14 -0.58
N LEU A 78 22.57 -15.30 0.09
CA LEU A 78 22.75 -16.60 -0.57
C LEU A 78 21.46 -17.21 -1.09
N THR A 79 20.33 -17.01 -0.40
CA THR A 79 19.05 -17.67 -0.72
C THR A 79 18.04 -16.71 -1.34
N GLY A 80 18.37 -15.43 -1.44
CA GLY A 80 17.48 -14.40 -1.96
C GLY A 80 16.32 -14.10 -1.01
N PHE A 81 15.24 -13.59 -1.60
CA PHE A 81 14.01 -13.25 -0.92
C PHE A 81 13.08 -14.47 -0.82
N THR A 82 12.50 -14.69 0.36
CA THR A 82 11.47 -15.70 0.59
C THR A 82 10.35 -15.12 1.43
N ALA A 83 9.10 -15.50 1.12
CA ALA A 83 7.92 -15.10 1.87
C ALA A 83 6.99 -16.27 2.12
N GLN A 84 6.37 -16.29 3.29
CA GLN A 84 5.33 -17.23 3.69
C GLN A 84 4.04 -16.46 3.98
N VAL A 85 2.94 -16.92 3.39
CA VAL A 85 1.63 -16.27 3.49
C VAL A 85 0.70 -17.16 4.30
N ASN A 86 0.17 -16.61 5.39
CA ASN A 86 -0.84 -17.21 6.24
C ASN A 86 -2.12 -16.40 6.11
N ARG A 87 -3.26 -17.09 6.07
CA ARG A 87 -4.58 -16.48 6.04
C ARG A 87 -5.46 -17.17 7.07
N ASP A 88 -5.76 -16.47 8.14
CA ASP A 88 -6.50 -17.00 9.28
C ASP A 88 -7.74 -16.15 9.55
N PRO A 89 -8.87 -16.75 9.96
CA PRO A 89 -10.03 -15.98 10.37
C PRO A 89 -9.71 -15.13 11.59
N ILE A 90 -10.17 -13.89 11.57
CA ILE A 90 -10.29 -13.09 12.79
C ILE A 90 -11.24 -13.81 13.74
N GLY A 91 -10.89 -13.86 15.02
CA GLY A 91 -11.78 -14.36 16.07
C GLY A 91 -13.16 -13.69 16.00
N SER A 92 -14.17 -14.27 16.63
CA SER A 92 -15.57 -13.84 16.56
C SER A 92 -15.78 -12.33 16.80
N GLU A 93 -15.00 -11.74 17.70
CA GLU A 93 -15.01 -10.29 17.96
C GLU A 93 -14.53 -9.45 16.76
N GLY A 94 -13.46 -9.89 16.09
CA GLY A 94 -12.96 -9.24 14.88
C GLY A 94 -13.96 -9.36 13.73
N GLN A 95 -14.65 -10.50 13.59
CA GLN A 95 -15.66 -10.70 12.54
C GLN A 95 -16.85 -9.75 12.67
N ALA A 96 -17.30 -9.49 13.90
CA ALA A 96 -18.38 -8.54 14.15
C ALA A 96 -17.97 -7.11 13.79
N LYS A 97 -16.75 -6.71 14.15
CA LYS A 97 -16.16 -5.41 13.79
C LYS A 97 -16.10 -5.25 12.27
N TYR A 98 -15.62 -6.26 11.54
CA TYR A 98 -15.52 -6.21 10.09
C TYR A 98 -16.89 -6.08 9.40
N ARG A 99 -17.86 -6.93 9.78
CA ARG A 99 -19.24 -6.83 9.24
C ARG A 99 -19.86 -5.47 9.46
N SER A 100 -19.59 -4.82 10.60
CA SER A 100 -20.09 -3.47 10.86
C SER A 100 -19.43 -2.39 9.98
N ALA A 101 -18.13 -2.51 9.69
CA ALA A 101 -17.42 -1.60 8.81
C ALA A 101 -17.85 -1.75 7.34
N GLU A 102 -18.03 -3.00 6.88
CA GLU A 102 -18.54 -3.28 5.54
C GLU A 102 -19.97 -2.74 5.35
N ALA A 103 -20.85 -2.95 6.33
CA ALA A 103 -22.21 -2.39 6.31
C ALA A 103 -22.19 -0.85 6.29
N ALA A 104 -21.30 -0.21 7.05
CA ALA A 104 -21.16 1.25 7.04
C ALA A 104 -20.64 1.79 5.69
N GLN A 105 -19.72 1.07 5.03
CA GLN A 105 -19.21 1.44 3.71
C GLN A 105 -20.28 1.26 2.63
N GLN A 106 -21.07 0.19 2.69
CA GLN A 106 -22.23 -0.01 1.83
C GLN A 106 -23.26 1.11 2.05
N ALA A 107 -23.53 1.50 3.30
CA ALA A 107 -24.46 2.61 3.58
C ALA A 107 -23.97 3.98 3.06
N ARG A 108 -22.65 4.25 3.08
CA ARG A 108 -22.07 5.48 2.52
C ARG A 108 -22.14 5.56 1.00
N THR A 109 -21.99 4.42 0.32
CA THR A 109 -22.01 4.34 -1.14
C THR A 109 -23.41 4.10 -1.70
N ALA A 110 -24.36 3.69 -0.85
CA ALA A 110 -25.75 3.59 -1.20
C ALA A 110 -26.32 4.96 -1.55
N TRP A 111 -26.89 5.08 -2.75
CA TRP A 111 -27.69 6.24 -3.10
C TRP A 111 -28.94 6.27 -2.20
N PRO A 112 -29.24 7.37 -1.51
CA PRO A 112 -30.46 7.48 -0.73
C PRO A 112 -31.68 7.33 -1.65
N SER A 113 -32.46 6.25 -1.47
CA SER A 113 -33.71 6.01 -2.20
C SER A 113 -34.81 7.04 -1.90
N ASN A 114 -34.57 7.89 -0.89
CA ASN A 114 -35.48 8.91 -0.38
C ASN A 114 -35.03 10.35 -0.67
N LEU A 115 -34.05 10.58 -1.57
CA LEU A 115 -33.93 11.91 -2.17
C LEU A 115 -35.18 12.14 -3.03
N ARG A 116 -36.13 12.91 -2.48
CA ARG A 116 -37.13 13.60 -3.28
C ARG A 116 -36.34 14.33 -4.36
N ALA A 117 -36.59 13.99 -5.63
CA ALA A 117 -35.95 14.66 -6.76
C ALA A 117 -35.91 16.16 -6.45
N PRO A 118 -34.77 16.85 -6.64
CA PRO A 118 -34.77 18.31 -6.57
C PRO A 118 -35.97 18.76 -7.37
N LEU A 119 -36.86 19.53 -6.75
CA LEU A 119 -37.90 20.20 -7.51
C LEU A 119 -37.12 21.05 -8.49
N VAL A 120 -36.90 20.54 -9.71
CA VAL A 120 -36.36 21.34 -10.79
C VAL A 120 -37.41 22.43 -10.90
N PRO A 121 -37.12 23.69 -10.53
CA PRO A 121 -38.06 24.75 -10.83
C PRO A 121 -38.28 24.63 -12.34
N SER A 122 -39.54 24.50 -12.74
CA SER A 122 -39.91 24.59 -14.14
C SER A 122 -39.46 25.98 -14.59
N ASN A 123 -38.24 26.08 -15.09
CA ASN A 123 -37.80 27.23 -15.84
C ASN A 123 -38.64 27.18 -17.10
N GLN A 124 -39.81 27.81 -17.03
CA GLN A 124 -40.50 28.26 -18.23
C GLN A 124 -39.46 29.08 -18.96
N TYR A 125 -38.94 28.50 -20.04
CA TYR A 125 -38.07 29.19 -20.96
C TYR A 125 -38.78 30.49 -21.31
N LEU A 126 -38.27 31.60 -20.78
CA LEU A 126 -38.61 32.90 -21.32
C LEU A 126 -38.17 32.85 -22.77
N ARG A 127 -39.18 32.86 -23.64
CA ARG A 127 -39.04 33.00 -25.08
C ARG A 127 -38.29 34.32 -25.27
N TYR A 128 -37.03 34.24 -25.70
CA TYR A 128 -36.28 35.44 -26.07
C TYR A 128 -36.97 36.03 -27.30
N ASP A 129 -37.66 37.14 -27.12
CA ASP A 129 -38.08 37.99 -28.22
C ASP A 129 -36.96 39.01 -28.52
N ASP A 130 -36.72 39.16 -29.82
CA ASP A 130 -36.09 40.27 -30.54
C ASP A 130 -34.88 41.04 -29.95
N GLY A 131 -33.82 40.31 -29.62
CA GLY A 131 -32.43 40.69 -29.87
C GLY A 131 -32.08 42.18 -30.03
N THR A 132 -31.92 42.91 -28.92
CA THR A 132 -31.04 44.09 -28.84
C THR A 132 -30.59 44.29 -27.39
N GLY A 133 -29.28 44.25 -27.13
CA GLY A 133 -28.74 44.65 -25.82
C GLY A 133 -27.41 43.98 -25.46
N TYR A 134 -26.29 44.61 -25.83
CA TYR A 134 -25.00 44.37 -25.20
C TYR A 134 -24.99 45.02 -23.81
N GLY A 135 -24.59 44.27 -22.78
CA GLY A 135 -24.27 44.78 -21.44
C GLY A 135 -23.38 43.81 -20.66
N PRO A 136 -22.42 44.29 -19.82
CA PRO A 136 -21.17 43.56 -19.57
C PRO A 136 -21.01 42.93 -18.17
N LEU A 137 -20.26 41.81 -18.16
CA LEU A 137 -19.15 41.40 -17.28
C LEU A 137 -19.38 40.90 -15.82
N GLU A 138 -18.41 40.04 -15.44
CA GLU A 138 -17.94 39.62 -14.11
C GLU A 138 -18.67 38.42 -13.46
N GLY A 139 -18.02 37.34 -13.04
CA GLY A 139 -16.60 37.02 -12.97
C GLY A 139 -16.43 35.52 -12.69
N TYR A 140 -15.40 34.93 -13.26
CA TYR A 140 -15.02 33.55 -12.96
C TYR A 140 -14.21 33.55 -11.66
N GLN A 141 -14.66 32.84 -10.62
CA GLN A 141 -13.75 32.43 -9.54
C GLN A 141 -12.94 31.23 -10.03
N GLN A 142 -11.64 31.46 -10.17
CA GLN A 142 -10.63 30.43 -10.35
C GLN A 142 -10.43 29.66 -9.03
N TRP A 143 -10.01 28.41 -9.16
CA TRP A 143 -9.75 27.45 -8.09
C TRP A 143 -8.54 27.82 -7.23
#